data_AF-A0A840CWU7-F1
#
_entry.id   AF-A0A840CWU7-F1
#
_cell.length_a   1.000
_cell.length_b   1.000
_cell.length_c   1.000
_cell.angle_alpha   90.00
_cell.angle_beta   90.00
_cell.angle_gamma   90.00
#
_symmetry.space_group_name_H-M   'P 1'
#
loop_
_entity.id
_entity.type
_entity.pdbx_description
1 polymer ?
#
loop_
_entity_poly.entity_id
_entity_poly.type
_entity_poly.pdbx_seq_one_letter_code
_entity_poly.pdbx_strand_id
1 'polypeptide(L)'
;MRIKTKLTLTKLFLSACMLCISIHGNAQTQNSMTEVIPFKTIDGKIIIEADINGNTGQFVLDLAGHNALLPESLKKLHVKTNAPNGFGSYDTFQFKEVAVADIYQAESISVGNNTFSNDLPFFVLKDEPYLRKLGVDGILNSALFRTSVLTIDTQRKKITITQPYRPSYIKLNYRESFNLVTGLGVTCPLTVNGQTVSLLVDTWSEGFINLTKKDFGSWKSLYSQSGSQPVSEGYKEAITTEQTLALPECTFIKTKIENEKAILNPVLKQSVIGKKILEYGILSIDYLHQKVYFQPFDLVPIPEDEAKVTELTIVEGQLNPIDRQFFMDHIFDYRKERAEFIYKGDKPVVIDFWATWCGPCMRLLPKMEEMAEKYKGKVIFYKINADKEKDLCNQFNIKGLPTLFFIPVGGKPIIDTGAKPEKYEQIIIEQLLK
;
A
#
# COMPACT_ATOMS: atom_id res chain seq x y z
N MET A 1 -11.37 -4.45 -88.14
CA MET A 1 -10.31 -5.18 -87.40
C MET A 1 -9.69 -4.24 -86.36
N ARG A 2 -10.02 -4.39 -85.08
CA ARG A 2 -9.15 -4.07 -83.92
C ARG A 2 -9.88 -4.37 -82.61
N ILE A 3 -9.25 -5.25 -81.83
CA ILE A 3 -9.57 -5.64 -80.47
C ILE A 3 -8.54 -4.97 -79.54
N LYS A 4 -9.06 -4.42 -78.43
CA LYS A 4 -8.54 -4.19 -77.08
C LYS A 4 -7.05 -3.91 -76.78
N THR A 5 -6.93 -2.96 -75.83
CA THR A 5 -6.03 -2.88 -74.65
C THR A 5 -4.54 -2.65 -74.85
N LYS A 6 -4.06 -1.49 -74.35
CA LYS A 6 -3.17 -1.32 -73.18
C LYS A 6 -2.58 0.09 -73.24
N LEU A 7 -2.78 0.90 -72.20
CA LEU A 7 -2.05 2.16 -72.04
C LEU A 7 -0.75 1.87 -71.27
N THR A 8 0.37 2.19 -71.90
CA THR A 8 1.74 1.90 -71.46
C THR A 8 2.38 3.03 -70.67
N LEU A 9 3.22 2.58 -69.74
CA LEU A 9 4.28 3.25 -68.98
C LEU A 9 4.88 4.54 -69.57
N THR A 10 5.26 5.44 -68.65
CA THR A 10 6.49 6.23 -68.79
C THR A 10 7.23 6.23 -67.44
N LYS A 11 8.45 5.68 -67.42
CA LYS A 11 9.41 5.74 -66.32
C LYS A 11 10.39 6.86 -66.62
N LEU A 12 10.78 7.67 -65.62
CA LEU A 12 12.16 8.17 -65.52
C LEU A 12 12.52 8.53 -64.06
N PHE A 13 13.47 7.74 -63.55
CA PHE A 13 14.47 7.94 -62.48
C PHE A 13 14.62 9.34 -61.84
N LEU A 14 14.80 9.43 -60.51
CA LEU A 14 16.09 9.32 -59.78
C LEU A 14 15.91 9.62 -58.26
N SER A 15 16.72 8.95 -57.43
CA SER A 15 17.10 9.24 -56.03
C SER A 15 16.14 8.82 -54.89
N ALA A 16 16.44 7.66 -54.31
CA ALA A 16 15.93 7.21 -53.01
C ALA A 16 16.86 7.69 -51.89
N CYS A 17 16.52 8.80 -51.24
CA CYS A 17 17.02 9.10 -49.90
C CYS A 17 16.16 8.32 -48.90
N MET A 18 16.63 7.15 -48.48
CA MET A 18 16.03 6.38 -47.39
C MET A 18 16.36 7.10 -46.07
N LEU A 19 15.52 8.06 -45.66
CA LEU A 19 15.51 8.52 -44.28
C LEU A 19 14.91 7.40 -43.43
N CYS A 20 15.76 6.56 -42.87
CA CYS A 20 15.43 5.79 -41.68
C CYS A 20 15.20 6.79 -40.54
N ILE A 21 13.96 7.24 -40.38
CA ILE A 21 13.53 7.92 -39.16
C ILE A 21 13.48 6.84 -38.10
N SER A 22 14.59 6.71 -37.36
CA SER A 22 14.67 5.96 -36.12
C SER A 22 13.63 6.55 -35.17
N ILE A 23 12.47 5.91 -35.07
CA ILE A 23 11.47 6.21 -34.05
C ILE A 23 12.11 5.84 -32.71
N HIS A 24 12.84 6.78 -32.12
CA HIS A 24 13.22 6.72 -30.71
C HIS A 24 11.95 6.98 -29.91
N GLY A 25 11.15 5.93 -29.77
CA GLY A 25 10.18 5.86 -28.69
C GLY A 25 10.99 5.78 -27.40
N ASN A 26 11.20 6.91 -26.75
CA ASN A 26 11.54 6.92 -25.33
C ASN A 26 10.35 6.31 -24.60
N ALA A 27 10.35 4.98 -24.42
CA ALA A 27 9.60 4.35 -23.37
C ALA A 27 10.22 4.85 -22.06
N GLN A 28 9.71 5.98 -21.58
CA GLN A 28 10.01 6.48 -20.26
C GLN A 28 9.47 5.41 -19.31
N THR A 29 10.35 4.58 -18.76
CA THR A 29 9.99 3.69 -17.65
C THR A 29 9.46 4.59 -16.55
N GLN A 30 8.13 4.60 -16.37
CA GLN A 30 7.50 5.30 -15.26
C GLN A 30 7.98 4.61 -13.99
N ASN A 31 8.97 5.21 -13.33
CA ASN A 31 9.44 4.73 -12.05
C ASN A 31 8.32 5.00 -11.03
N SER A 32 7.43 4.03 -10.85
CA SER A 32 6.47 4.04 -9.75
C SER A 32 7.14 3.43 -8.52
N MET A 33 7.15 4.16 -7.41
CA MET A 33 7.48 3.62 -6.11
C MET A 33 6.23 2.95 -5.56
N THR A 34 6.25 1.63 -5.43
CA THR A 34 5.18 0.84 -4.84
C THR A 34 5.66 0.28 -3.52
N GLU A 35 4.91 0.53 -2.46
CA GLU A 35 5.16 -0.06 -1.15
C GLU A 35 3.94 -0.85 -0.68
N VAL A 36 4.20 -2.05 -0.17
CA VAL A 36 3.18 -2.94 0.38
C VAL A 36 3.33 -2.96 1.89
N ILE A 37 2.30 -2.52 2.61
CA ILE A 37 2.31 -2.42 4.06
C ILE A 37 1.27 -3.40 4.62
N PRO A 38 1.67 -4.39 5.44
CA PRO A 38 0.71 -5.26 6.09
C PRO A 38 -0.11 -4.48 7.12
N PHE A 39 -1.35 -4.92 7.34
CA PHE A 39 -2.20 -4.37 8.38
C PHE A 39 -2.77 -5.46 9.27
N LYS A 40 -3.20 -5.09 10.47
CA LYS A 40 -3.94 -5.96 11.38
C LYS A 40 -5.41 -5.60 11.36
N THR A 41 -6.26 -6.54 11.75
CA THR A 41 -7.68 -6.30 11.94
C THR A 41 -8.04 -6.57 13.40
N ILE A 42 -8.61 -5.58 14.08
CA ILE A 42 -9.10 -5.68 15.46
C ILE A 42 -10.55 -5.20 15.45
N ASP A 43 -11.49 -6.04 15.91
CA ASP A 43 -12.93 -5.81 15.83
C ASP A 43 -13.40 -5.38 14.41
N GLY A 44 -12.78 -5.98 13.39
CA GLY A 44 -13.08 -5.67 11.99
C GLY A 44 -12.60 -4.29 11.52
N LYS A 45 -11.82 -3.54 12.30
CA LYS A 45 -11.20 -2.26 11.90
C LYS A 45 -9.80 -2.50 11.35
N ILE A 46 -9.41 -1.76 10.31
CA ILE A 46 -8.08 -1.85 9.69
C ILE A 46 -7.10 -1.02 10.52
N ILE A 47 -6.08 -1.67 11.07
CA ILE A 47 -5.04 -1.05 11.89
C ILE A 47 -3.71 -1.08 11.14
N ILE A 48 -3.16 0.11 10.88
CA ILE A 48 -1.88 0.29 10.21
C ILE A 48 -0.85 0.92 11.16
N GLU A 49 0.41 0.63 10.90
CA GLU A 49 1.53 1.28 11.58
C GLU A 49 1.92 2.56 10.83
N ALA A 50 2.19 3.62 11.57
CA ALA A 50 2.70 4.87 11.01
C ALA A 50 3.68 5.55 11.97
N ASP A 51 4.68 6.22 11.42
CA ASP A 51 5.63 7.02 12.17
C ASP A 51 5.18 8.48 12.18
N ILE A 52 4.97 9.02 13.37
CA ILE A 52 4.68 10.43 13.61
C ILE A 52 5.89 11.04 14.32
N ASN A 53 6.49 12.06 13.71
CA ASN A 53 7.72 12.72 14.18
C ASN A 53 8.85 11.72 14.51
N GLY A 54 8.96 10.64 13.71
CA GLY A 54 9.94 9.57 13.89
C GLY A 54 9.62 8.56 14.99
N ASN A 55 8.40 8.59 15.55
CA ASN A 55 7.95 7.65 16.58
C ASN A 55 6.78 6.82 16.06
N THR A 56 6.89 5.51 16.22
CA THR A 56 5.92 4.56 15.69
C THR A 56 4.65 4.48 16.55
N GLY A 57 3.50 4.53 15.88
CA GLY A 57 2.18 4.33 16.47
C GLY A 57 1.30 3.40 15.62
N GLN A 58 0.19 2.97 16.22
CA GLN A 58 -0.83 2.15 15.58
C GLN A 58 -2.06 3.01 15.32
N PHE A 59 -2.62 2.97 14.12
CA PHE A 59 -3.71 3.87 13.72
C PHE A 59 -4.82 3.11 13.01
N VAL A 60 -6.06 3.47 13.31
CA VAL A 60 -7.18 3.02 12.49
C VAL A 60 -7.14 3.75 11.14
N LEU A 61 -7.26 3.01 10.05
CA LEU A 61 -7.46 3.59 8.72
C LEU A 61 -8.95 3.87 8.49
N ASP A 62 -9.34 5.14 8.59
CA ASP A 62 -10.71 5.62 8.40
C ASP A 62 -10.79 6.60 7.22
N LEU A 63 -11.18 6.11 6.04
CA LEU A 63 -11.19 6.92 4.82
C LEU A 63 -12.16 8.12 4.87
N ALA A 64 -13.21 8.03 5.68
CA ALA A 64 -14.19 9.09 5.91
C ALA A 64 -13.94 9.88 7.20
N GLY A 65 -12.82 9.59 7.88
CA GLY A 65 -12.46 10.13 9.17
C GLY A 65 -11.68 11.43 9.08
N HIS A 66 -11.12 11.83 10.24
CA HIS A 66 -10.05 12.81 10.31
C HIS A 66 -8.82 12.21 10.96
N ASN A 67 -7.66 12.76 10.60
CA ASN A 67 -6.45 12.49 11.35
C ASN A 67 -6.67 12.94 12.79
N ALA A 68 -6.53 12.02 13.73
CA ALA A 68 -6.84 12.27 15.12
C ALA A 68 -5.92 11.47 16.03
N LEU A 69 -5.69 11.97 17.24
CA LEU A 69 -4.86 11.34 18.27
C LEU A 69 -5.65 11.22 19.57
N LEU A 70 -5.39 10.15 20.32
CA LEU A 70 -5.72 10.10 21.73
C LEU A 70 -4.81 11.05 22.52
N PRO A 71 -5.27 11.64 23.64
CA PRO A 71 -4.49 12.61 24.41
C PRO A 71 -3.11 12.09 24.83
N GLU A 72 -3.04 10.83 25.29
CA GLU A 72 -1.80 10.18 25.71
C GLU A 72 -0.80 9.99 24.55
N SER A 73 -1.30 9.90 23.32
CA SER A 73 -0.48 9.69 22.12
C SER A 73 0.34 10.91 21.75
N LEU A 74 -0.08 12.12 22.15
CA LEU A 74 0.70 13.35 21.91
C LEU A 74 2.12 13.24 22.47
N LYS A 75 2.21 12.77 23.71
CA LYS A 75 3.50 12.57 24.38
C LYS A 75 4.27 11.41 23.75
N LYS A 76 3.60 10.29 23.46
CA LYS A 76 4.23 9.11 22.85
C LYS A 76 4.85 9.42 21.47
N LEU A 77 4.16 10.24 20.68
CA LEU A 77 4.51 10.54 19.29
C LEU A 77 5.28 11.85 19.13
N HIS A 78 5.66 12.49 20.24
CA HIS A 78 6.37 13.78 20.26
C HIS A 78 5.69 14.86 19.40
N VAL A 79 4.36 14.92 19.40
CA VAL A 79 3.60 15.98 18.72
C VAL A 79 3.66 17.24 19.58
N LYS A 80 4.31 18.29 19.08
CA LYS A 80 4.54 19.53 19.84
C LYS A 80 3.22 20.28 20.04
N THR A 81 2.99 20.72 21.27
CA THR A 81 1.81 21.48 21.67
C THR A 81 1.93 22.98 21.46
N ASN A 82 3.11 23.47 21.07
CA ASN A 82 3.47 24.90 21.10
C ASN A 82 3.53 25.53 19.70
N ALA A 83 2.65 25.14 18.76
CA ALA A 83 2.56 25.83 17.48
C ALA A 83 1.83 27.18 17.66
N PRO A 84 2.43 28.33 17.31
CA PRO A 84 1.88 29.67 17.58
C PRO A 84 0.63 30.03 16.75
N ASN A 85 0.19 29.14 15.85
CA ASN A 85 -1.01 29.30 15.03
C ASN A 85 -2.03 28.19 15.37
N GLY A 86 -2.39 28.07 16.64
CA GLY A 86 -3.48 27.17 17.04
C GLY A 86 -4.76 27.55 16.30
N PHE A 87 -5.26 26.63 15.47
CA PHE A 87 -6.69 26.64 15.13
C PHE A 87 -7.43 26.62 16.48
N GLY A 88 -8.13 27.70 16.83
CA GLY A 88 -8.66 27.92 18.18
C GLY A 88 -9.42 26.72 18.75
N SER A 89 -9.50 26.62 20.09
CA SER A 89 -10.26 25.53 20.73
C SER A 89 -11.69 25.55 20.21
N TYR A 90 -12.12 24.43 19.64
CA TYR A 90 -13.50 24.26 19.27
C TYR A 90 -14.22 23.61 20.45
N ASP A 91 -14.74 24.42 21.38
CA ASP A 91 -15.42 23.89 22.56
C ASP A 91 -16.67 23.04 22.20
N THR A 92 -17.16 23.14 20.96
CA THR A 92 -18.35 22.44 20.44
C THR A 92 -18.11 21.53 19.24
N PHE A 93 -16.89 21.46 18.69
CA PHE A 93 -16.65 20.59 17.52
C PHE A 93 -16.58 19.13 17.96
N GLN A 94 -17.41 18.32 17.31
CA GLN A 94 -17.39 16.87 17.43
C GLN A 94 -17.10 16.28 16.07
N PHE A 95 -16.21 15.30 16.05
CA PHE A 95 -15.98 14.51 14.86
C PHE A 95 -16.30 13.05 15.11
N LYS A 96 -17.19 12.50 14.27
CA LYS A 96 -17.81 11.18 14.50
C LYS A 96 -18.25 11.04 15.97
N GLU A 97 -19.06 12.00 16.43
CA GLU A 97 -19.65 12.05 17.78
C GLU A 97 -18.64 12.08 18.96
N VAL A 98 -17.35 12.28 18.69
CA VAL A 98 -16.32 12.47 19.72
C VAL A 98 -15.91 13.92 19.77
N ALA A 99 -15.94 14.50 20.97
CA ALA A 99 -15.51 15.87 21.19
C ALA A 99 -14.01 16.03 20.94
N VAL A 100 -13.63 17.13 20.30
CA VAL A 100 -12.23 17.49 20.09
C VAL A 100 -11.79 18.45 21.19
N ALA A 101 -10.61 18.21 21.76
CA ALA A 101 -10.00 19.08 22.76
C ALA A 101 -9.16 20.17 22.10
N ASP A 102 -8.26 19.75 21.21
CA ASP A 102 -7.24 20.61 20.60
C ASP A 102 -6.94 20.17 19.16
N ILE A 103 -6.16 20.98 18.45
CA ILE A 103 -5.63 20.67 17.12
C ILE A 103 -4.12 20.91 17.14
N TYR A 104 -3.37 19.89 16.75
CA TYR A 104 -1.92 19.99 16.60
C TYR A 104 -1.51 19.59 15.20
N GLN A 105 -0.28 19.94 14.81
CA GLN A 105 0.33 19.51 13.57
C GLN A 105 1.47 18.54 13.87
N ALA A 106 1.59 17.50 13.05
CA ALA A 106 2.77 16.65 13.05
C ALA A 106 3.86 17.28 12.19
N GLU A 107 5.11 17.20 12.63
CA GLU A 107 6.27 17.66 11.86
C GLU A 107 6.65 16.68 10.75
N SER A 108 6.27 15.41 10.87
CA SER A 108 6.41 14.41 9.81
C SER A 108 5.43 13.26 10.03
N ILE A 109 4.83 12.76 8.96
CA ILE A 109 3.99 11.57 8.98
C ILE A 109 4.53 10.60 7.93
N SER A 110 4.85 9.38 8.32
CA SER A 110 5.23 8.32 7.37
C SER A 110 4.42 7.06 7.58
N VAL A 111 4.06 6.40 6.48
CA VAL A 111 3.45 5.05 6.49
C VAL A 111 4.34 4.18 5.63
N GLY A 112 5.02 3.21 6.25
CA GLY A 112 6.16 2.56 5.61
C GLY A 112 7.28 3.56 5.32
N ASN A 113 7.83 3.51 4.11
CA ASN A 113 8.84 4.43 3.57
C ASN A 113 8.25 5.68 2.92
N ASN A 114 6.92 5.78 2.84
CA ASN A 114 6.26 6.95 2.28
C ASN A 114 6.11 8.04 3.34
N THR A 115 6.81 9.16 3.19
CA THR A 115 6.59 10.37 3.98
C THR A 115 5.58 11.30 3.30
N PHE A 116 4.64 11.82 4.07
CA PHE A 116 3.54 12.66 3.62
C PHE A 116 3.68 14.10 4.14
N SER A 117 2.94 15.04 3.54
CA SER A 117 3.02 16.47 3.90
C SER A 117 2.72 16.73 5.38
N ASN A 118 3.49 17.65 5.97
CA ASN A 118 3.49 17.98 7.40
C ASN A 118 2.38 18.97 7.79
N ASP A 119 1.61 19.46 6.82
CA ASP A 119 0.57 20.46 7.07
C ASP A 119 -0.78 19.85 7.51
N LEU A 120 -0.85 18.51 7.63
CA LEU A 120 -2.08 17.83 8.01
C LEU A 120 -2.35 17.99 9.52
N PRO A 121 -3.50 18.58 9.91
CA PRO A 121 -3.86 18.72 11.31
C PRO A 121 -4.26 17.37 11.90
N PHE A 122 -3.88 17.14 13.15
CA PHE A 122 -4.39 16.09 14.01
C PHE A 122 -5.32 16.69 15.06
N PHE A 123 -6.56 16.22 15.08
CA PHE A 123 -7.49 16.51 16.16
C PHE A 123 -7.14 15.68 17.39
N VAL A 124 -7.11 16.30 18.55
CA VAL A 124 -6.98 15.56 19.80
C VAL A 124 -8.36 15.23 20.30
N LEU A 125 -8.68 13.96 20.33
CA LEU A 125 -9.98 13.48 20.81
C LEU A 125 -10.02 13.62 22.34
N LYS A 126 -11.19 13.99 22.88
CA LYS A 126 -11.50 13.74 24.29
C LYS A 126 -11.66 12.23 24.53
N ASP A 127 -11.94 11.85 25.77
CA ASP A 127 -11.98 10.46 26.21
C ASP A 127 -12.81 9.54 25.29
N GLU A 128 -12.12 8.63 24.57
CA GLU A 128 -12.74 7.60 23.71
C GLU A 128 -12.21 6.20 24.08
N PRO A 129 -12.88 5.50 25.02
CA PRO A 129 -12.42 4.21 25.52
C PRO A 129 -12.32 3.12 24.45
N TYR A 130 -13.13 3.18 23.39
CA TYR A 130 -13.13 2.13 22.38
C TYR A 130 -11.85 2.14 21.54
N LEU A 131 -11.33 3.31 21.18
CA LEU A 131 -10.04 3.41 20.50
C LEU A 131 -8.89 2.84 21.35
N ARG A 132 -8.94 3.02 22.68
CA ARG A 132 -7.98 2.38 23.60
C ARG A 132 -8.13 0.86 23.64
N LYS A 133 -9.36 0.35 23.63
CA LYS A 133 -9.64 -1.10 23.52
C LYS A 133 -9.05 -1.68 22.23
N LEU A 134 -9.09 -0.94 21.12
CA LEU A 134 -8.44 -1.34 19.86
C LEU A 134 -6.90 -1.27 19.92
N GLY A 135 -6.31 -0.68 20.95
CA GLY A 135 -4.86 -0.55 21.10
C GLY A 135 -4.22 0.41 20.11
N VAL A 136 -4.96 1.41 19.65
CA VAL A 136 -4.48 2.42 18.70
C VAL A 136 -4.12 3.73 19.38
N ASP A 137 -3.21 4.47 18.76
CA ASP A 137 -2.81 5.82 19.15
C ASP A 137 -3.72 6.89 18.56
N GLY A 138 -4.48 6.54 17.51
CA GLY A 138 -5.34 7.49 16.82
C GLY A 138 -5.95 6.95 15.53
N ILE A 139 -6.32 7.87 14.65
CA ILE A 139 -6.93 7.62 13.35
C ILE A 139 -6.09 8.31 12.26
N LEU A 140 -5.93 7.64 11.13
CA LEU A 140 -5.42 8.22 9.89
C LEU A 140 -6.50 8.16 8.82
N ASN A 141 -6.68 9.27 8.12
CA ASN A 141 -7.73 9.40 7.12
C ASN A 141 -7.21 9.40 5.68
N SER A 142 -8.15 9.47 4.74
CA SER A 142 -7.88 9.53 3.30
C SER A 142 -7.03 10.73 2.87
N ALA A 143 -7.01 11.83 3.62
CA ALA A 143 -6.27 13.03 3.25
C ALA A 143 -4.75 12.82 3.29
N LEU A 144 -4.27 11.82 4.04
CA LEU A 144 -2.86 11.45 4.07
C LEU A 144 -2.36 11.05 2.68
N PHE A 145 -3.17 10.32 1.92
CA PHE A 145 -2.76 9.68 0.65
C PHE A 145 -3.01 10.54 -0.59
N ARG A 146 -3.24 11.85 -0.45
CA ARG A 146 -3.64 12.77 -1.55
C ARG A 146 -2.70 12.79 -2.76
N THR A 147 -1.44 12.42 -2.57
CA THR A 147 -0.40 12.38 -3.61
C THR A 147 -0.12 10.96 -4.12
N SER A 148 -0.91 9.97 -3.70
CA SER A 148 -0.65 8.55 -3.93
C SER A 148 -1.88 7.82 -4.49
N VAL A 149 -1.65 6.59 -4.93
CA VAL A 149 -2.71 5.60 -5.10
C VAL A 149 -2.71 4.69 -3.87
N LEU A 150 -3.80 4.71 -3.10
CA LEU A 150 -4.01 3.81 -1.96
C LEU A 150 -4.82 2.61 -2.42
N THR A 151 -4.27 1.42 -2.30
CA THR A 151 -4.95 0.15 -2.54
C THR A 151 -5.16 -0.58 -1.21
N ILE A 152 -6.36 -1.12 -0.98
CA ILE A 152 -6.71 -1.91 0.21
C ILE A 152 -7.12 -3.31 -0.24
N ASP A 153 -6.40 -4.32 0.23
CA ASP A 153 -6.65 -5.75 -0.01
C ASP A 153 -6.83 -6.45 1.34
N THR A 154 -8.10 -6.76 1.68
CA THR A 154 -8.48 -7.38 2.95
C THR A 154 -8.23 -8.88 2.98
N GLN A 155 -8.27 -9.56 1.85
CA GLN A 155 -7.93 -10.99 1.77
C GLN A 155 -6.47 -11.21 2.13
N ARG A 156 -5.60 -10.32 1.67
CA ARG A 156 -4.16 -10.38 1.96
C ARG A 156 -3.71 -9.52 3.13
N LYS A 157 -4.66 -8.84 3.79
CA LYS A 157 -4.43 -7.96 4.94
C LYS A 157 -3.29 -6.98 4.70
N LYS A 158 -3.31 -6.32 3.54
CA LYS A 158 -2.29 -5.35 3.15
C LYS A 158 -2.90 -4.11 2.52
N ILE A 159 -2.26 -2.98 2.75
CA ILE A 159 -2.43 -1.79 1.91
C ILE A 159 -1.25 -1.70 0.95
N THR A 160 -1.45 -1.05 -0.18
CA THR A 160 -0.38 -0.74 -1.12
C THR A 160 -0.45 0.74 -1.46
N ILE A 161 0.66 1.43 -1.31
CA ILE A 161 0.80 2.85 -1.60
C ILE A 161 1.70 2.94 -2.82
N THR A 162 1.18 3.53 -3.90
CA THR A 162 1.97 3.73 -5.12
C THR A 162 2.04 5.20 -5.51
N GLN A 163 3.23 5.67 -5.86
CA GLN A 163 3.50 7.03 -6.29
C GLN A 163 4.38 7.07 -7.55
N PRO A 164 4.20 8.06 -8.44
CA PRO A 164 3.04 8.95 -8.55
C PRO A 164 1.91 8.32 -9.38
N TYR A 165 2.14 7.15 -9.96
CA TYR A 165 1.25 6.51 -10.92
C TYR A 165 0.51 5.33 -10.30
N ARG A 166 -0.70 5.04 -10.77
CA ARG A 166 -1.38 3.80 -10.43
C ARG A 166 -0.53 2.58 -10.82
N PRO A 167 -0.63 1.45 -10.10
CA PRO A 167 -0.04 0.20 -10.52
C PRO A 167 -0.58 -0.28 -11.88
N SER A 168 0.30 -0.91 -12.67
CA SER A 168 -0.02 -1.43 -14.01
C SER A 168 -1.06 -2.55 -14.00
N TYR A 169 -1.09 -3.37 -12.93
CA TYR A 169 -2.03 -4.48 -12.75
C TYR A 169 -3.49 -4.04 -12.57
N ILE A 170 -3.73 -2.76 -12.23
CA ILE A 170 -5.08 -2.26 -12.05
C ILE A 170 -5.80 -2.24 -13.41
N LYS A 171 -6.94 -2.93 -13.49
CA LYS A 171 -7.78 -2.95 -14.70
C LYS A 171 -8.39 -1.58 -14.96
N LEU A 172 -8.02 -0.96 -16.09
CA LEU A 172 -8.49 0.37 -16.50
C LEU A 172 -9.98 0.47 -16.79
N ASN A 173 -10.63 -0.66 -17.07
CA ASN A 173 -12.06 -0.71 -17.34
C ASN A 173 -12.91 -0.85 -16.07
N TYR A 174 -12.33 -1.13 -14.90
CA TYR A 174 -13.02 -1.23 -13.60
C TYR A 174 -12.77 0.03 -12.76
N ARG A 175 -13.13 1.20 -13.30
CA ARG A 175 -12.91 2.48 -12.64
C ARG A 175 -14.06 3.44 -12.85
N GLU A 176 -14.22 4.34 -11.91
CA GLU A 176 -15.11 5.50 -11.99
C GLU A 176 -14.38 6.78 -11.54
N SER A 177 -14.96 7.93 -11.86
CA SER A 177 -14.59 9.19 -11.21
C SER A 177 -15.19 9.24 -9.81
N PHE A 178 -14.46 9.78 -8.85
CA PHE A 178 -15.00 10.11 -7.54
C PHE A 178 -14.97 11.63 -7.33
N ASN A 179 -15.72 12.12 -6.35
CA ASN A 179 -15.59 13.51 -5.89
C ASN A 179 -14.89 13.53 -4.51
N LEU A 180 -13.93 14.44 -4.35
CA LEU A 180 -13.29 14.68 -3.06
C LEU A 180 -14.11 15.73 -2.30
N VAL A 181 -14.65 15.34 -1.14
CA VAL A 181 -15.30 16.26 -0.21
C VAL A 181 -14.26 16.71 0.80
N THR A 182 -13.88 17.98 0.73
CA THR A 182 -12.88 18.58 1.63
C THR A 182 -13.28 18.37 3.09
N GLY A 183 -12.37 17.80 3.89
CA GLY A 183 -12.62 17.52 5.31
C GLY A 183 -13.56 16.33 5.57
N LEU A 184 -13.92 15.53 4.56
CA LEU A 184 -14.71 14.32 4.79
C LEU A 184 -14.11 13.10 4.10
N GLY A 185 -13.74 13.19 2.82
CA GLY A 185 -13.11 12.09 2.10
C GLY A 185 -13.66 11.91 0.69
N VAL A 186 -13.75 10.67 0.25
CA VAL A 186 -14.02 10.31 -1.15
C VAL A 186 -15.45 9.81 -1.31
N THR A 187 -16.25 10.46 -2.16
CA THR A 187 -17.59 9.95 -2.52
C THR A 187 -17.55 9.24 -3.87
N CYS A 188 -18.05 8.01 -3.89
CA CYS A 188 -18.07 7.17 -5.08
C CYS A 188 -19.51 6.94 -5.58
N PRO A 189 -19.71 6.80 -6.90
CA PRO A 189 -20.99 6.43 -7.46
C PRO A 189 -21.34 4.97 -7.13
N LEU A 190 -22.58 4.74 -6.73
CA LEU A 190 -23.19 3.44 -6.54
C LEU A 190 -24.52 3.43 -7.28
N THR A 191 -24.75 2.43 -8.12
CA THR A 191 -26.05 2.26 -8.79
C THR A 191 -26.94 1.35 -7.95
N VAL A 192 -28.09 1.88 -7.55
CA VAL A 192 -29.14 1.20 -6.79
C VAL A 192 -30.49 1.41 -7.47
N ASN A 193 -31.20 0.33 -7.74
CA ASN A 193 -32.48 0.36 -8.46
C ASN A 193 -32.42 1.18 -9.77
N GLY A 194 -31.34 1.02 -10.54
CA GLY A 194 -31.10 1.76 -11.79
C GLY A 194 -30.76 3.25 -11.63
N GLN A 195 -30.75 3.79 -10.41
CA GLN A 195 -30.36 5.17 -10.12
C GLN A 195 -28.95 5.24 -9.55
N THR A 196 -28.18 6.25 -9.95
CA THR A 196 -26.85 6.47 -9.39
C THR A 196 -26.95 7.41 -8.19
N VAL A 197 -26.46 6.94 -7.05
CA VAL A 197 -26.26 7.76 -5.84
C VAL A 197 -24.76 7.93 -5.60
N SER A 198 -24.36 9.03 -4.96
CA SER A 198 -22.96 9.28 -4.59
C SER A 198 -22.82 9.20 -3.07
N LEU A 199 -22.07 8.20 -2.59
CA LEU A 199 -21.94 7.89 -1.17
C LEU A 199 -20.47 8.00 -0.74
N LEU A 200 -20.22 8.47 0.48
CA LEU A 200 -18.88 8.58 1.04
C LEU A 200 -18.33 7.18 1.36
N VAL A 201 -17.06 6.91 1.05
CA VAL A 201 -16.42 5.62 1.39
C VAL A 201 -15.88 5.70 2.81
N ASP A 202 -16.43 4.88 3.70
CA ASP A 202 -16.12 4.89 5.13
C ASP A 202 -15.71 3.50 5.62
N THR A 203 -14.40 3.29 5.78
CA THR A 203 -13.82 2.03 6.27
C THR A 203 -14.02 1.81 7.77
N TRP A 204 -14.51 2.81 8.51
CA TRP A 204 -14.95 2.63 9.88
C TRP A 204 -16.37 2.05 9.95
N SER A 205 -17.27 2.46 9.07
CA SER A 205 -18.69 2.10 9.16
C SER A 205 -18.93 0.60 8.92
N GLU A 206 -19.77 -0.01 9.76
CA GLU A 206 -20.13 -1.43 9.68
C GLU A 206 -21.01 -1.74 8.46
N GLY A 207 -21.03 -3.01 8.02
CA GLY A 207 -21.91 -3.42 6.93
C GLY A 207 -21.59 -2.77 5.58
N PHE A 208 -22.56 -2.85 4.65
CA PHE A 208 -22.36 -2.45 3.26
C PHE A 208 -22.76 -0.99 2.98
N ILE A 209 -23.97 -0.58 3.35
CA ILE A 209 -24.42 0.82 3.26
C ILE A 209 -24.97 1.26 4.60
N ASN A 210 -24.57 2.45 5.06
CA ASN A 210 -25.24 3.13 6.17
C ASN A 210 -25.89 4.41 5.65
N LEU A 211 -27.18 4.55 5.91
CA LEU A 211 -28.01 5.65 5.45
C LEU A 211 -28.30 6.63 6.58
N THR A 212 -28.28 7.92 6.26
CA THR A 212 -28.84 8.94 7.15
C THR A 212 -30.35 8.71 7.34
N LYS A 213 -30.95 9.32 8.38
CA LYS A 213 -32.41 9.28 8.59
C LYS A 213 -33.19 9.70 7.34
N LYS A 214 -32.72 10.74 6.65
CA LYS A 214 -33.33 11.27 5.44
C LYS A 214 -33.31 10.24 4.31
N ASP A 215 -32.13 9.72 3.99
CA ASP A 215 -31.95 8.81 2.85
C ASP A 215 -32.62 7.45 3.13
N PHE A 216 -32.57 6.96 4.36
CA PHE A 216 -33.29 5.76 4.79
C PHE A 216 -34.80 5.92 4.62
N GLY A 217 -35.35 7.08 4.98
CA GLY A 217 -36.75 7.43 4.75
C GLY A 217 -37.12 7.42 3.27
N SER A 218 -36.25 7.95 2.40
CA SER A 218 -36.43 7.90 0.95
C SER A 218 -36.32 6.49 0.38
N TRP A 219 -35.44 5.64 0.91
CA TRP A 219 -35.24 4.27 0.42
C TRP A 219 -36.29 3.29 0.93
N LYS A 220 -37.00 3.60 2.02
CA LYS A 220 -38.12 2.80 2.54
C LYS A 220 -39.26 2.59 1.54
N SER A 221 -39.41 3.47 0.55
CA SER A 221 -40.41 3.29 -0.53
C SER A 221 -39.92 2.35 -1.63
N LEU A 222 -38.61 2.14 -1.74
CA LEU A 222 -37.96 1.33 -2.77
C LEU A 222 -37.65 -0.09 -2.31
N TYR A 223 -37.41 -0.27 -1.01
CA TYR A 223 -36.91 -1.50 -0.42
C TYR A 223 -37.70 -1.90 0.82
N SER A 224 -37.87 -3.21 1.00
CA SER A 224 -38.52 -3.77 2.19
C SER A 224 -37.60 -3.78 3.40
N GLN A 225 -38.17 -3.64 4.59
CA GLN A 225 -37.42 -3.75 5.84
C GLN A 225 -36.89 -5.18 6.05
N SER A 226 -35.64 -5.33 6.49
CA SER A 226 -34.91 -6.62 6.54
C SER A 226 -34.25 -6.90 7.89
N GLY A 227 -34.97 -6.62 8.98
CA GLY A 227 -34.47 -6.80 10.35
C GLY A 227 -33.57 -5.65 10.81
N SER A 228 -32.58 -5.94 11.65
CA SER A 228 -31.66 -4.96 12.23
C SER A 228 -30.20 -5.42 12.17
N GLN A 229 -29.27 -4.47 12.20
CA GLN A 229 -27.82 -4.73 12.25
C GLN A 229 -27.12 -3.72 13.19
N PRO A 230 -25.97 -4.09 13.79
CA PRO A 230 -25.19 -3.18 14.62
C PRO A 230 -24.65 -1.99 13.82
N VAL A 231 -24.60 -0.82 14.45
CA VAL A 231 -24.04 0.42 13.87
C VAL A 231 -23.05 1.05 14.82
N SER A 232 -22.00 1.66 14.27
CA SER A 232 -21.13 2.54 15.04
C SER A 232 -21.76 3.91 15.21
N GLU A 233 -21.96 4.31 16.47
CA GLU A 233 -22.30 5.68 16.85
C GLU A 233 -21.01 6.48 17.04
N GLY A 234 -20.48 7.03 15.96
CA GLY A 234 -19.20 7.70 16.01
C GLY A 234 -18.02 6.74 16.14
N TYR A 235 -16.99 7.10 16.90
CA TYR A 235 -15.83 6.23 17.18
C TYR A 235 -16.04 5.22 18.32
N LYS A 236 -17.27 4.71 18.44
CA LYS A 236 -17.66 3.71 19.46
C LYS A 236 -17.82 2.31 18.89
N GLU A 237 -17.80 1.34 19.80
CA GLU A 237 -18.14 -0.05 19.49
C GLU A 237 -19.55 -0.16 18.91
N ALA A 238 -19.74 -1.00 17.89
CA ALA A 238 -21.03 -1.18 17.25
C ALA A 238 -21.92 -2.12 18.09
N ILE A 239 -22.47 -1.59 19.17
CA ILE A 239 -23.36 -2.33 20.09
C ILE A 239 -24.84 -2.01 19.88
N THR A 240 -25.15 -0.81 19.39
CA THR A 240 -26.52 -0.41 19.07
C THR A 240 -26.95 -1.02 17.75
N THR A 241 -28.13 -1.66 17.71
CA THR A 241 -28.70 -2.17 16.46
C THR A 241 -29.73 -1.24 15.89
N GLU A 242 -29.71 -1.04 14.57
CA GLU A 242 -30.66 -0.21 13.85
C GLU A 242 -31.37 -0.96 12.73
N GLN A 243 -32.50 -0.41 12.29
CA GLN A 243 -33.31 -0.99 11.22
C GLN A 243 -32.53 -1.06 9.90
N THR A 244 -32.81 -2.10 9.12
CA THR A 244 -32.21 -2.30 7.80
C THR A 244 -33.26 -2.41 6.71
N LEU A 245 -32.88 -2.05 5.49
CA LEU A 245 -33.61 -2.35 4.26
C LEU A 245 -32.87 -3.44 3.50
N ALA A 246 -33.61 -4.37 2.90
CA ALA A 246 -33.05 -5.36 1.98
C ALA A 246 -32.54 -4.64 0.73
N LEU A 247 -31.30 -4.90 0.35
CA LEU A 247 -30.70 -4.42 -0.88
C LEU A 247 -30.41 -5.64 -1.77
N PRO A 248 -31.39 -6.11 -2.56
CA PRO A 248 -31.25 -7.34 -3.35
C PRO A 248 -30.11 -7.26 -4.34
N GLU A 249 -29.90 -6.07 -4.92
CA GLU A 249 -28.85 -5.82 -5.89
C GLU A 249 -28.44 -4.34 -5.87
N CYS A 250 -27.15 -4.10 -6.00
CA CYS A 250 -26.58 -2.84 -6.41
C CYS A 250 -25.35 -3.07 -7.29
N THR A 251 -24.88 -2.02 -7.97
CA THR A 251 -23.64 -2.06 -8.74
C THR A 251 -22.68 -1.01 -8.23
N PHE A 252 -21.53 -1.44 -7.71
CA PHE A 252 -20.41 -0.56 -7.39
C PHE A 252 -19.39 -0.62 -8.53
N ILE A 253 -19.23 0.51 -9.24
CA ILE A 253 -18.44 0.61 -10.47
C ILE A 253 -18.99 -0.34 -11.55
N LYS A 254 -18.46 -1.56 -11.63
CA LYS A 254 -18.89 -2.61 -12.58
C LYS A 254 -19.09 -3.95 -11.90
N THR A 255 -19.22 -3.92 -10.58
CA THR A 255 -19.34 -5.11 -9.75
C THR A 255 -20.73 -5.15 -9.20
N LYS A 256 -21.45 -6.22 -9.55
CA LYS A 256 -22.76 -6.49 -8.99
C LYS A 256 -22.59 -7.04 -7.58
N ILE A 257 -23.30 -6.45 -6.63
CA ILE A 257 -23.30 -6.84 -5.22
C ILE A 257 -24.74 -7.18 -4.88
N GLU A 258 -24.96 -8.41 -4.43
CA GLU A 258 -26.28 -8.98 -4.21
C GLU A 258 -26.53 -9.29 -2.75
N ASN A 259 -27.80 -9.30 -2.35
CA ASN A 259 -28.26 -9.76 -1.04
C ASN A 259 -27.65 -9.01 0.16
N GLU A 260 -27.38 -7.72 -0.03
CA GLU A 260 -26.87 -6.85 1.03
C GLU A 260 -27.97 -6.12 1.79
N LYS A 261 -27.57 -5.33 2.78
CA LYS A 261 -28.47 -4.50 3.58
C LYS A 261 -28.00 -3.05 3.61
N ALA A 262 -28.97 -2.14 3.60
CA ALA A 262 -28.76 -0.73 3.90
C ALA A 262 -29.27 -0.44 5.31
N ILE A 263 -28.37 -0.03 6.21
CA ILE A 263 -28.62 0.14 7.64
C ILE A 263 -28.94 1.61 7.92
N LEU A 264 -29.95 1.90 8.74
CA LEU A 264 -30.14 3.25 9.27
C LEU A 264 -29.01 3.57 10.24
N ASN A 265 -28.33 4.69 10.05
CA ASN A 265 -27.43 5.24 11.06
C ASN A 265 -27.83 6.69 11.36
N PRO A 266 -28.45 6.95 12.52
CA PRO A 266 -29.07 8.23 12.82
C PRO A 266 -28.08 9.36 13.07
N VAL A 267 -26.81 9.06 13.36
CA VAL A 267 -25.78 10.06 13.68
C VAL A 267 -24.98 10.52 12.46
N LEU A 268 -25.05 9.78 11.35
CA LEU A 268 -24.37 10.14 10.11
C LEU A 268 -24.87 11.47 9.55
N LYS A 269 -23.91 12.31 9.14
CA LYS A 269 -24.20 13.55 8.39
C LYS A 269 -24.39 13.28 6.90
N GLN A 270 -23.79 12.20 6.39
CA GLN A 270 -23.90 11.76 5.00
C GLN A 270 -23.94 10.25 4.94
N SER A 271 -24.70 9.70 4.00
CA SER A 271 -24.78 8.25 3.77
C SER A 271 -23.47 7.72 3.20
N VAL A 272 -23.08 6.52 3.61
CA VAL A 272 -21.76 5.96 3.34
C VAL A 272 -21.82 4.54 2.79
N ILE A 273 -20.81 4.19 2.00
CA ILE A 273 -20.42 2.81 1.71
C ILE A 273 -19.52 2.36 2.86
N GLY A 274 -19.98 1.38 3.62
CA GLY A 274 -19.29 0.82 4.77
C GLY A 274 -18.21 -0.20 4.38
N LYS A 275 -17.49 -0.69 5.37
CA LYS A 275 -16.31 -1.55 5.20
C LYS A 275 -16.58 -2.87 4.47
N LYS A 276 -17.82 -3.36 4.45
CA LYS A 276 -18.17 -4.64 3.81
C LYS A 276 -17.93 -4.63 2.30
N ILE A 277 -17.87 -3.46 1.65
CA ILE A 277 -17.43 -3.38 0.24
C ILE A 277 -16.07 -4.04 0.01
N LEU A 278 -15.19 -4.01 1.00
CA LEU A 278 -13.85 -4.58 0.92
C LEU A 278 -13.84 -6.12 0.95
N GLU A 279 -14.96 -6.77 1.25
CA GLU A 279 -15.10 -8.23 1.17
C GLU A 279 -15.35 -8.71 -0.27
N TYR A 280 -15.79 -7.80 -1.15
CA TYR A 280 -16.13 -8.11 -2.54
C TYR A 280 -14.98 -7.92 -3.52
N GLY A 281 -13.95 -7.16 -3.14
CA GLY A 281 -12.82 -6.88 -4.02
C GLY A 281 -11.78 -5.93 -3.45
N ILE A 282 -10.75 -5.71 -4.25
CA ILE A 282 -9.68 -4.76 -3.97
C ILE A 282 -10.15 -3.35 -4.34
N LEU A 283 -10.15 -2.46 -3.36
CA LEU A 283 -10.42 -1.03 -3.57
C LEU A 283 -9.10 -0.28 -3.77
N SER A 284 -8.97 0.46 -4.88
CA SER A 284 -7.85 1.39 -5.09
C SER A 284 -8.34 2.81 -5.36
N ILE A 285 -7.76 3.79 -4.69
CA ILE A 285 -8.13 5.20 -4.79
C ILE A 285 -6.91 5.97 -5.28
N ASP A 286 -6.98 6.45 -6.51
CA ASP A 286 -6.00 7.34 -7.13
C ASP A 286 -6.43 8.79 -6.85
N TYR A 287 -5.84 9.37 -5.81
CA TYR A 287 -6.19 10.71 -5.35
C TYR A 287 -5.77 11.79 -6.34
N LEU A 288 -4.64 11.61 -7.00
CA LEU A 288 -4.09 12.57 -7.95
C LEU A 288 -5.00 12.71 -9.18
N HIS A 289 -5.51 11.59 -9.70
CA HIS A 289 -6.36 11.58 -10.89
C HIS A 289 -7.86 11.51 -10.59
N GLN A 290 -8.25 11.54 -9.32
CA GLN A 290 -9.63 11.41 -8.84
C GLN A 290 -10.36 10.19 -9.43
N LYS A 291 -9.66 9.05 -9.45
CA LYS A 291 -10.18 7.77 -9.93
C LYS A 291 -10.26 6.76 -8.80
N VAL A 292 -11.40 6.06 -8.75
CA VAL A 292 -11.57 4.89 -7.89
C VAL A 292 -11.60 3.67 -8.78
N TYR A 293 -10.92 2.61 -8.36
CA TYR A 293 -10.86 1.32 -9.02
C TYR A 293 -11.36 0.25 -8.04
N PHE A 294 -12.13 -0.70 -8.56
CA PHE A 294 -12.62 -1.80 -7.75
C PHE A 294 -12.52 -3.10 -8.53
N GLN A 295 -11.66 -4.00 -8.07
CA GLN A 295 -11.38 -5.28 -8.72
C GLN A 295 -11.98 -6.40 -7.89
N PRO A 296 -13.07 -7.03 -8.34
CA PRO A 296 -13.69 -8.14 -7.60
C PRO A 296 -12.75 -9.32 -7.49
N PHE A 297 -12.79 -10.00 -6.36
CA PHE A 297 -11.94 -11.17 -6.13
C PHE A 297 -12.22 -12.30 -7.15
N ASP A 298 -13.44 -12.39 -7.66
CA ASP A 298 -13.86 -13.39 -8.66
C ASP A 298 -13.33 -13.11 -10.08
N LEU A 299 -12.85 -11.88 -10.36
CA LEU A 299 -12.59 -11.42 -11.72
C LEU A 299 -11.13 -11.57 -12.19
N VAL A 300 -10.16 -11.80 -11.30
CA VAL A 300 -8.78 -12.26 -11.59
C VAL A 300 -8.06 -12.67 -10.29
N PRO A 301 -7.34 -13.81 -10.24
CA PRO A 301 -6.29 -14.00 -9.24
C PRO A 301 -5.17 -12.97 -9.49
N ILE A 302 -4.98 -12.00 -8.58
CA ILE A 302 -3.78 -11.15 -8.60
C ILE A 302 -2.56 -12.09 -8.68
N PRO A 303 -1.63 -11.91 -9.65
CA PRO A 303 -0.48 -12.80 -9.84
C PRO A 303 0.19 -13.11 -8.51
N GLU A 304 0.45 -14.40 -8.24
CA GLU A 304 1.02 -14.86 -6.97
C GLU A 304 2.32 -14.12 -6.60
N ASP A 305 3.05 -13.69 -7.63
CA ASP A 305 4.32 -12.95 -7.59
C ASP A 305 4.19 -11.57 -6.91
N GLU A 306 2.99 -10.96 -6.96
CA GLU A 306 2.67 -9.66 -6.34
C GLU A 306 1.67 -9.81 -5.16
N ALA A 307 1.04 -10.99 -5.04
CA ALA A 307 0.17 -11.40 -3.95
C ALA A 307 0.94 -11.76 -2.67
N LYS A 308 2.14 -12.30 -2.80
CA LYS A 308 2.94 -12.75 -1.65
C LYS A 308 3.52 -11.55 -0.89
N VAL A 309 2.98 -11.28 0.31
CA VAL A 309 3.87 -11.07 1.46
C VAL A 309 4.71 -12.35 1.47
N THR A 310 5.91 -12.27 0.93
CA THR A 310 6.68 -13.47 0.68
C THR A 310 7.15 -13.94 2.04
N GLU A 311 6.48 -14.95 2.61
CA GLU A 311 7.25 -15.97 3.33
C GLU A 311 8.24 -16.50 2.29
N LEU A 312 9.41 -15.86 2.22
CA LEU A 312 10.48 -16.27 1.32
C LEU A 312 10.87 -17.67 1.75
N THR A 313 10.42 -18.66 0.98
CA THR A 313 10.84 -20.05 1.21
C THR A 313 12.28 -20.14 0.76
N ILE A 314 13.20 -20.15 1.73
CA ILE A 314 14.62 -20.29 1.46
C ILE A 314 14.89 -21.72 1.00
N VAL A 315 15.31 -21.86 -0.25
CA VAL A 315 15.69 -23.16 -0.82
C VAL A 315 17.21 -23.27 -0.75
N GLU A 316 17.69 -24.27 -0.01
CA GLU A 316 19.11 -24.59 0.02
C GLU A 316 19.60 -25.03 -1.36
N GLY A 317 20.76 -24.54 -1.78
CA GLY A 317 21.28 -24.78 -3.12
C GLY A 317 20.90 -23.70 -4.14
N GLN A 318 20.06 -22.72 -3.77
CA GLN A 318 19.61 -21.66 -4.67
C GLN A 318 20.12 -20.27 -4.24
N LEU A 319 20.20 -19.36 -5.22
CA LEU A 319 20.43 -17.94 -4.99
C LEU A 319 19.09 -17.23 -4.74
N ASN A 320 18.72 -17.13 -3.47
CA ASN A 320 17.39 -16.71 -3.04
C ASN A 320 17.25 -15.16 -3.07
N PRO A 321 16.26 -14.59 -3.77
CA PRO A 321 16.02 -13.15 -3.69
C PRO A 321 15.44 -12.77 -2.31
N ILE A 322 15.97 -11.73 -1.68
CA ILE A 322 15.46 -11.22 -0.41
C ILE A 322 15.28 -9.70 -0.47
N ASP A 323 14.38 -9.17 0.37
CA ASP A 323 14.14 -7.74 0.53
C ASP A 323 14.70 -7.20 1.86
N ARG A 324 14.56 -5.89 2.08
CA ARG A 324 15.00 -5.24 3.33
C ARG A 324 14.30 -5.80 4.57
N GLN A 325 13.03 -6.21 4.47
CA GLN A 325 12.28 -6.72 5.62
C GLN A 325 12.82 -8.09 6.06
N PHE A 326 13.01 -9.01 5.12
CA PHE A 326 13.67 -10.29 5.38
C PHE A 326 15.08 -10.09 5.94
N PHE A 327 15.85 -9.15 5.37
CA PHE A 327 17.17 -8.81 5.90
C PHE A 327 17.09 -8.39 7.37
N MET A 328 16.14 -7.54 7.76
CA MET A 328 16.02 -7.10 9.16
C MET A 328 15.55 -8.23 10.08
N ASP A 329 14.58 -9.03 9.65
CA ASP A 329 13.97 -10.05 10.49
C ASP A 329 14.89 -11.26 10.71
N HIS A 330 15.71 -11.60 9.70
CA HIS A 330 16.49 -12.84 9.68
C HIS A 330 18.01 -12.64 9.65
N ILE A 331 18.51 -11.48 9.23
CA ILE A 331 19.94 -11.21 9.09
C ILE A 331 20.41 -10.21 10.15
N PHE A 332 19.93 -8.96 10.10
CA PHE A 332 20.30 -7.92 11.06
C PHE A 332 19.32 -6.74 11.07
N ASP A 333 18.61 -6.56 12.19
CA ASP A 333 17.71 -5.43 12.43
C ASP A 333 18.50 -4.19 12.90
N TYR A 334 19.04 -3.44 11.94
CA TYR A 334 19.81 -2.21 12.19
C TYR A 334 19.00 -1.08 12.85
N ARG A 335 17.68 -1.23 13.03
CA ARG A 335 16.83 -0.26 13.75
C ARG A 335 16.86 -0.48 15.26
N LYS A 336 16.90 -1.75 15.69
CA LYS A 336 16.91 -2.15 17.11
C LYS A 336 18.34 -2.28 17.63
N GLU A 337 19.23 -2.81 16.80
CA GLU A 337 20.60 -3.09 17.19
C GLU A 337 21.50 -1.93 16.77
N ARG A 338 21.68 -0.94 17.68
CA ARG A 338 22.67 0.14 17.49
C ARG A 338 24.13 -0.32 17.69
N ALA A 339 24.32 -1.61 17.97
CA ALA A 339 25.62 -2.26 18.15
C ALA A 339 26.18 -2.75 16.81
N GLU A 340 27.39 -3.32 16.84
CA GLU A 340 28.03 -3.88 15.64
C GLU A 340 27.18 -5.00 15.01
N PHE A 341 27.17 -5.09 13.67
CA PHE A 341 26.46 -6.14 12.92
C PHE A 341 27.07 -7.51 13.25
N ILE A 342 26.38 -8.26 14.11
CA ILE A 342 26.68 -9.66 14.46
C ILE A 342 25.51 -10.54 14.03
N TYR A 343 25.78 -11.50 13.15
CA TYR A 343 24.77 -12.40 12.63
C TYR A 343 24.48 -13.55 13.59
N LYS A 344 23.19 -13.75 13.91
CA LYS A 344 22.72 -14.73 14.90
C LYS A 344 22.08 -15.98 14.29
N GLY A 345 22.15 -16.14 12.97
CA GLY A 345 21.64 -17.33 12.30
C GLY A 345 22.51 -18.57 12.52
N ASP A 346 22.01 -19.71 12.08
CA ASP A 346 22.58 -21.05 12.27
C ASP A 346 23.55 -21.47 11.16
N LYS A 347 23.52 -20.83 10.00
CA LYS A 347 24.40 -21.09 8.86
C LYS A 347 24.98 -19.82 8.29
N PRO A 348 26.25 -19.82 7.82
CA PRO A 348 26.82 -18.64 7.19
C PRO A 348 26.05 -18.25 5.93
N VAL A 349 26.06 -16.95 5.65
CA VAL A 349 25.28 -16.34 4.58
C VAL A 349 26.18 -15.59 3.60
N VAL A 350 25.86 -15.65 2.31
CA VAL A 350 26.42 -14.77 1.29
C VAL A 350 25.30 -13.95 0.65
N ILE A 351 25.46 -12.62 0.60
CA ILE A 351 24.47 -11.70 0.01
C ILE A 351 25.11 -10.96 -1.15
N ASP A 352 24.55 -11.09 -2.36
CA ASP A 352 24.94 -10.33 -3.56
C ASP A 352 24.03 -9.12 -3.78
N PHE A 353 24.57 -7.92 -3.65
CA PHE A 353 23.90 -6.68 -4.05
C PHE A 353 24.13 -6.45 -5.54
N TRP A 354 23.06 -6.49 -6.33
CA TRP A 354 23.12 -6.49 -7.79
C TRP A 354 22.09 -5.55 -8.43
N ALA A 355 22.24 -5.26 -9.74
CA ALA A 355 21.24 -4.55 -10.54
C ALA A 355 21.23 -5.06 -11.99
N THR A 356 20.11 -4.89 -12.70
CA THR A 356 19.95 -5.40 -14.08
C THR A 356 20.78 -4.63 -15.10
N TRP A 357 21.02 -3.34 -14.86
CA TRP A 357 21.87 -2.48 -15.69
C TRP A 357 23.37 -2.69 -15.41
N CYS A 358 23.73 -3.43 -14.37
CA CYS A 358 25.11 -3.70 -13.98
C CYS A 358 25.67 -4.90 -14.76
N GLY A 359 26.39 -4.64 -15.85
CA GLY A 359 27.02 -5.68 -16.67
C GLY A 359 27.89 -6.69 -15.90
N PRO A 360 28.76 -6.27 -14.96
CA PRO A 360 29.50 -7.20 -14.10
C PRO A 360 28.60 -8.08 -13.21
N CYS A 361 27.50 -7.54 -12.70
CA CYS A 361 26.52 -8.28 -11.89
C CYS A 361 25.87 -9.40 -12.71
N MET A 362 25.43 -9.08 -13.93
CA MET A 362 24.81 -10.07 -14.81
C MET A 362 25.77 -11.22 -15.19
N ARG A 363 27.07 -10.96 -15.27
CA ARG A 363 28.08 -12.02 -15.47
C ARG A 363 28.36 -12.84 -14.22
N LEU A 364 28.18 -12.25 -13.04
CA LEU A 364 28.42 -12.91 -11.76
C LEU A 364 27.26 -13.83 -11.34
N LEU A 365 26.01 -13.46 -11.65
CA LEU A 365 24.81 -14.21 -11.22
C LEU A 365 24.86 -15.72 -11.51
N PRO A 366 25.21 -16.21 -12.73
CA PRO A 366 25.31 -17.65 -12.97
C PRO A 366 26.34 -18.34 -12.08
N LYS A 367 27.42 -17.64 -11.76
CA LYS A 367 28.47 -18.19 -10.90
C LYS A 367 28.06 -18.23 -9.43
N MET A 368 27.26 -17.26 -8.99
CA MET A 368 26.61 -17.30 -7.67
C MET A 368 25.61 -18.45 -7.56
N GLU A 369 24.86 -18.74 -8.61
CA GLU A 369 23.95 -19.89 -8.67
C GLU A 369 24.72 -21.22 -8.61
N GLU A 370 25.82 -21.36 -9.35
CA GLU A 370 26.70 -22.54 -9.25
C GLU A 370 27.27 -22.72 -7.84
N MET A 371 27.71 -21.63 -7.20
CA MET A 371 28.23 -21.67 -5.83
C MET A 371 27.14 -22.02 -4.81
N ALA A 372 25.93 -21.50 -4.97
CA ALA A 372 24.80 -21.84 -4.12
C ALA A 372 24.55 -23.36 -4.11
N GLU A 373 24.49 -23.98 -5.29
CA GLU A 373 24.29 -25.43 -5.39
C GLU A 373 25.51 -26.21 -4.86
N LYS A 374 26.73 -25.76 -5.16
CA LYS A 374 27.97 -26.40 -4.66
C LYS A 374 28.05 -26.44 -3.14
N TYR A 375 27.59 -25.39 -2.45
CA TYR A 375 27.65 -25.24 -1.00
C TYR A 375 26.30 -25.51 -0.32
N LYS A 376 25.39 -26.20 -1.02
CA LYS A 376 24.09 -26.62 -0.49
C LYS A 376 24.20 -27.27 0.88
N GLY A 377 23.32 -26.85 1.79
CA GLY A 377 23.30 -27.30 3.18
C GLY A 377 24.36 -26.68 4.09
N LYS A 378 25.39 -26.03 3.54
CA LYS A 378 26.52 -25.45 4.30
C LYS A 378 26.50 -23.92 4.34
N VAL A 379 26.13 -23.27 3.25
CA VAL A 379 26.07 -21.81 3.12
C VAL A 379 24.75 -21.42 2.46
N ILE A 380 24.10 -20.38 2.95
CA ILE A 380 22.87 -19.84 2.34
C ILE A 380 23.24 -18.65 1.46
N PHE A 381 22.70 -18.63 0.24
CA PHE A 381 22.96 -17.57 -0.73
C PHE A 381 21.72 -16.72 -0.95
N TYR A 382 21.91 -15.41 -0.86
CA TYR A 382 20.91 -14.39 -1.10
C TYR A 382 21.34 -13.41 -2.19
N LYS A 383 20.36 -12.79 -2.84
CA LYS A 383 20.58 -11.64 -3.71
C LYS A 383 19.60 -10.51 -3.38
N ILE A 384 20.13 -9.29 -3.40
CA ILE A 384 19.38 -8.06 -3.13
C ILE A 384 19.49 -7.17 -4.35
N ASN A 385 18.35 -6.78 -4.91
CA ASN A 385 18.32 -5.86 -6.03
C ASN A 385 18.49 -4.42 -5.50
N ALA A 386 19.61 -3.78 -5.84
CA ALA A 386 19.96 -2.45 -5.37
C ALA A 386 19.04 -1.34 -5.90
N ASP A 387 18.39 -1.53 -7.05
CA ASP A 387 17.39 -0.56 -7.56
C ASP A 387 16.12 -0.57 -6.71
N LYS A 388 15.77 -1.74 -6.14
CA LYS A 388 14.59 -1.92 -5.28
C LYS A 388 14.90 -1.56 -3.83
N GLU A 389 16.04 -1.99 -3.30
CA GLU A 389 16.40 -1.87 -1.88
C GLU A 389 17.38 -0.71 -1.61
N LYS A 390 17.03 0.49 -2.08
CA LYS A 390 17.91 1.68 -1.99
C LYS A 390 18.25 2.07 -0.56
N ASP A 391 17.29 1.99 0.36
CA ASP A 391 17.52 2.35 1.76
C ASP A 391 18.47 1.38 2.46
N LEU A 392 18.34 0.09 2.16
CA LEU A 392 19.27 -0.92 2.65
C LEU A 392 20.68 -0.66 2.09
N CYS A 393 20.78 -0.32 0.81
CA CYS A 393 22.04 0.06 0.18
C CYS A 393 22.64 1.31 0.84
N ASN A 394 21.83 2.33 1.15
CA ASN A 394 22.28 3.55 1.82
C ASN A 394 22.74 3.27 3.26
N GLN A 395 21.97 2.48 4.01
CA GLN A 395 22.26 2.08 5.38
C GLN A 395 23.64 1.40 5.49
N PHE A 396 23.98 0.57 4.50
CA PHE A 396 25.26 -0.14 4.44
C PHE A 396 26.29 0.53 3.52
N ASN A 397 26.02 1.76 3.05
CA ASN A 397 26.92 2.55 2.23
C ASN A 397 27.43 1.80 0.99
N ILE A 398 26.54 1.10 0.30
CA ILE A 398 26.82 0.37 -0.94
C ILE A 398 27.04 1.40 -2.07
N LYS A 399 28.30 1.62 -2.44
CA LYS A 399 28.71 2.63 -3.44
C LYS A 399 28.95 2.06 -4.84
N GLY A 400 28.92 0.74 -5.00
CA GLY A 400 29.24 0.08 -6.26
C GLY A 400 28.67 -1.32 -6.31
N LEU A 401 28.44 -1.80 -7.54
CA LEU A 401 27.85 -3.12 -7.78
C LEU A 401 28.78 -3.96 -8.69
N PRO A 402 28.82 -5.29 -8.49
CA PRO A 402 28.22 -5.99 -7.36
C PRO A 402 29.02 -5.74 -6.08
N THR A 403 28.33 -5.71 -4.95
CA THR A 403 28.95 -5.74 -3.61
C THR A 403 28.43 -6.98 -2.90
N LEU A 404 29.32 -7.75 -2.29
CA LEU A 404 28.98 -9.00 -1.62
C LEU A 404 29.26 -8.89 -0.13
N PHE A 405 28.33 -9.41 0.66
CA PHE A 405 28.51 -9.60 2.09
C PHE A 405 28.69 -11.09 2.37
N PHE A 406 29.80 -11.45 3.01
CA PHE A 406 30.07 -12.80 3.49
C PHE A 406 29.94 -12.77 5.01
N ILE A 407 28.95 -13.46 5.54
CA ILE A 407 28.50 -13.30 6.93
C ILE A 407 28.69 -14.62 7.67
N PRO A 408 29.72 -14.76 8.51
CA PRO A 408 29.93 -15.95 9.34
C PRO A 408 28.93 -15.99 10.50
N VAL A 409 28.61 -17.20 10.97
CA VAL A 409 27.78 -17.40 12.16
C VAL A 409 28.45 -16.77 13.39
N GLY A 410 27.74 -15.90 14.09
CA GLY A 410 28.26 -15.20 15.27
C GLY A 410 29.36 -14.18 14.99
N GLY A 411 29.63 -13.84 13.73
CA GLY A 411 30.68 -12.89 13.35
C GLY A 411 30.17 -11.72 12.51
N LYS A 412 31.12 -10.86 12.12
CA LYS A 412 30.87 -9.64 11.34
C LYS A 412 30.89 -9.92 9.84
N PRO A 413 30.12 -9.17 9.03
CA PRO A 413 30.20 -9.25 7.58
C PRO A 413 31.58 -8.89 7.06
N ILE A 414 32.09 -9.69 6.13
CA ILE A 414 33.22 -9.37 5.27
C ILE A 414 32.63 -8.83 3.97
N ILE A 415 33.01 -7.61 3.58
CA ILE A 415 32.45 -6.92 2.41
C ILE A 415 33.49 -6.93 1.28
N ASP A 416 33.08 -7.33 0.08
CA ASP A 416 33.91 -7.22 -1.12
C ASP A 416 33.13 -6.61 -2.30
N THR A 417 33.82 -5.86 -3.16
CA THR A 417 33.21 -5.21 -4.33
C THR A 417 33.89 -5.66 -5.62
N GLY A 418 33.06 -5.90 -6.65
CA GLY A 418 33.47 -6.34 -7.97
C GLY A 418 32.82 -7.67 -8.36
N ALA A 419 33.22 -8.25 -9.48
CA ALA A 419 32.79 -9.58 -9.91
C ALA A 419 34.01 -10.51 -9.99
N LYS A 420 34.38 -11.12 -8.84
CA LYS A 420 35.60 -11.93 -8.67
C LYS A 420 35.27 -13.30 -8.07
N PRO A 421 34.65 -14.20 -8.84
CA PRO A 421 34.11 -15.45 -8.30
C PRO A 421 35.16 -16.35 -7.65
N GLU A 422 36.39 -16.38 -8.15
CA GLU A 422 37.49 -17.17 -7.57
C GLU A 422 37.83 -16.69 -6.14
N LYS A 423 37.77 -15.38 -5.92
CA LYS A 423 37.98 -14.78 -4.59
C LYS A 423 36.82 -15.13 -3.64
N TYR A 424 35.59 -15.18 -4.16
CA TYR A 424 34.41 -15.51 -3.33
C TYR A 424 34.47 -16.93 -2.83
N GLU A 425 34.93 -17.85 -3.69
CA GLU A 425 35.14 -19.23 -3.31
C GLU A 425 36.20 -19.38 -2.21
N GLN A 426 37.29 -18.63 -2.29
CA GLN A 426 38.31 -18.58 -1.24
C GLN A 426 37.73 -18.05 0.09
N ILE A 427 36.96 -16.96 0.06
CA ILE A 427 36.34 -16.40 1.28
C ILE A 427 35.38 -17.42 1.91
N ILE A 428 34.57 -18.12 1.11
CA ILE A 428 33.64 -19.14 1.63
C ILE A 428 34.41 -20.24 2.36
N ILE A 429 35.45 -20.81 1.73
CA ILE A 429 36.22 -21.92 2.30
C ILE A 429 37.01 -21.46 3.54
N GLU A 430 37.65 -20.30 3.46
CA GLU A 430 38.59 -19.86 4.50
C GLU A 430 37.96 -19.03 5.62
N GLN A 431 36.75 -18.50 5.46
CA GLN A 431 36.16 -17.59 6.46
C GLN A 431 34.76 -18.00 6.89
N LEU A 432 33.98 -18.69 6.04
CA LEU A 432 32.62 -19.08 6.38
C LEU A 432 32.50 -20.52 6.85
N LEU A 433 33.31 -21.43 6.33
CA LEU A 433 33.24 -22.87 6.61
C LEU A 433 34.36 -23.39 7.51
N LYS A 434 35.00 -22.50 8.29
CA LYS A 434 36.06 -22.86 9.22
C LYS A 434 35.57 -23.49 10.51
#